data_AF-A0A7R7YD83-F1
#
_entry.id   AF-A0A7R7YD83-F1
#
_cell.length_a   1.000
_cell.length_b   1.000
_cell.length_c   1.000
_cell.angle_alpha   90.00
_cell.angle_beta   90.00
_cell.angle_gamma   90.00
#
_symmetry.space_group_name_H-M   'P 1'
#
loop_
_entity.id
_entity.type
_entity.pdbx_description
1 polymer ?
#
loop_
_entity_poly.entity_id
_entity_poly.type
_entity_poly.pdbx_seq_one_letter_code
_entity_poly.pdbx_strand_id
1 'polypeptide(L)'
;MIESFVFGHLDGEVVRGFVLRNRNGLSAKLITYGARLTELHAPDRTGEMADIVLGFDDVASYVATDTYFGATCGRYGNRIRDGRFSLDGEAFQLSLNEGANHLHGGIAGFDRKNWDAAVDEATNTVTFSAVSPHGEEGYPGTVNLSASYRLTDDNRLEIAIRGMTDRPTILNAVHHTYWNLAGHGSGDVRDQVLVLNSDFYTPIDAELLTTGEVLAVAGTPFDFSNPKPIGADIDALADVGTGHLVGGGYDHNWCLKGDGEALRLCARVVDPASGRGLELHTTEPGVQFYTGGYLNETVIGKSNTPYCRFAGYTFETQKFPDTPNFAHFPSTTVSPGEVYDHRMSVRFFTE
;
A
#
# COMPACT_ATOMS: atom_id res chain seq x y z
N MET A 1 7.57 -16.40 16.43
CA MET A 1 7.00 -16.17 17.77
C MET A 1 6.04 -15.01 17.64
N ILE A 2 4.82 -15.14 18.18
CA ILE A 2 3.78 -14.11 18.12
C ILE A 2 3.45 -13.67 19.54
N GLU A 3 3.55 -12.38 19.82
CA GLU A 3 3.14 -11.78 21.09
C GLU A 3 1.94 -10.87 20.84
N SER A 4 0.87 -11.02 21.63
CA SER A 4 -0.31 -10.14 21.55
C SER A 4 -0.36 -9.16 22.70
N PHE A 5 -0.84 -7.95 22.46
CA PHE A 5 -0.99 -6.90 23.49
C PHE A 5 -2.17 -5.96 23.17
N VAL A 6 -2.50 -5.07 24.11
CA VAL A 6 -3.48 -3.98 23.87
C VAL A 6 -2.71 -2.78 23.34
N PHE A 7 -2.97 -2.37 22.10
CA PHE A 7 -2.35 -1.20 21.48
C PHE A 7 -3.09 0.09 21.87
N GLY A 8 -4.41 0.03 22.02
CA GLY A 8 -5.22 1.16 22.47
C GLY A 8 -6.71 0.82 22.46
N HIS A 9 -7.54 1.87 22.45
CA HIS A 9 -8.98 1.73 22.34
C HIS A 9 -9.52 2.67 21.26
N LEU A 10 -10.55 2.22 20.55
CA LEU A 10 -11.33 2.99 19.58
C LEU A 10 -12.79 2.91 20.00
N ASP A 11 -13.40 4.05 20.36
CA ASP A 11 -14.81 4.12 20.78
C ASP A 11 -15.20 3.11 21.88
N GLY A 12 -14.26 2.80 22.78
CA GLY A 12 -14.43 1.83 23.85
C GLY A 12 -14.11 0.38 23.48
N GLU A 13 -13.91 0.07 22.20
CA GLU A 13 -13.44 -1.22 21.73
C GLU A 13 -11.92 -1.33 21.83
N VAL A 14 -11.42 -2.53 22.15
CA VAL A 14 -9.98 -2.78 22.23
C VAL A 14 -9.38 -2.89 20.83
N VAL A 15 -8.35 -2.09 20.56
CA VAL A 15 -7.46 -2.30 19.42
C VAL A 15 -6.31 -3.19 19.89
N ARG A 16 -6.31 -4.44 19.43
CA ARG A 16 -5.24 -5.42 19.70
C ARG A 16 -4.05 -5.17 18.79
N GLY A 17 -2.85 -5.39 19.33
CA GLY A 17 -1.60 -5.44 18.59
C GLY A 17 -0.95 -6.82 18.65
N PHE A 18 -0.14 -7.12 17.64
CA PHE A 18 0.59 -8.37 17.48
C PHE A 18 2.02 -8.09 17.05
N VAL A 19 3.01 -8.73 17.69
CA VAL A 19 4.42 -8.69 17.26
C VAL A 19 4.80 -10.06 16.75
N LEU A 20 5.16 -10.15 15.46
CA LEU A 20 5.70 -11.35 14.84
C LEU A 20 7.22 -11.22 14.82
N ARG A 21 7.93 -12.26 15.26
CA ARG A 21 9.40 -12.35 15.17
C ARG A 21 9.82 -13.65 14.50
N ASN A 22 10.78 -13.57 13.57
CA ASN A 22 11.40 -14.74 12.97
C ASN A 22 12.73 -15.11 13.65
N ARG A 23 13.36 -16.21 13.24
CA ARG A 23 14.62 -16.68 13.84
C ARG A 23 15.83 -15.78 13.60
N ASN A 24 15.79 -14.90 12.60
CA ASN A 24 16.90 -14.01 12.25
C ASN A 24 16.77 -12.62 12.88
N GLY A 25 15.74 -12.40 13.72
CA GLY A 25 15.52 -11.13 14.41
C GLY A 25 14.65 -10.12 13.65
N LEU A 26 14.24 -10.40 12.40
CA LEU A 26 13.24 -9.59 11.70
C LEU A 26 11.94 -9.59 12.53
N SER A 27 11.33 -8.41 12.70
CA SER A 27 10.15 -8.24 13.55
C SER A 27 9.12 -7.33 12.88
N ALA A 28 7.85 -7.72 12.88
CA ALA A 28 6.74 -6.93 12.38
C ALA A 28 5.72 -6.69 13.50
N LYS A 29 5.25 -5.44 13.67
CA LYS A 29 4.15 -5.10 14.58
C LYS A 29 2.91 -4.76 13.78
N LEU A 30 1.81 -5.44 14.07
CA LEU A 30 0.53 -5.30 13.40
C LEU A 30 -0.56 -4.88 14.40
N ILE A 31 -1.59 -4.17 13.95
CA ILE A 31 -2.77 -3.85 14.77
C ILE A 31 -4.07 -4.17 14.04
N THR A 32 -5.11 -4.41 14.83
CA THR A 32 -6.48 -4.71 14.35
C THR A 32 -7.15 -3.53 13.64
N TYR A 33 -6.86 -2.29 14.05
CA TYR A 33 -7.37 -1.12 13.34
C TYR A 33 -6.74 -1.02 11.95
N GLY A 34 -7.56 -1.13 10.90
CA GLY A 34 -7.14 -1.12 9.50
C GLY A 34 -6.28 -2.30 9.05
N ALA A 35 -6.19 -3.37 9.85
CA ALA A 35 -5.24 -4.47 9.64
C ALA A 35 -3.83 -3.93 9.28
N ARG A 36 -3.32 -3.01 10.12
CA ARG A 36 -2.17 -2.14 9.82
C ARG A 36 -0.83 -2.76 10.19
N LEU A 37 0.21 -2.51 9.39
CA LEU A 37 1.62 -2.67 9.77
C LEU A 37 2.12 -1.36 10.40
N THR A 38 2.44 -1.38 11.69
CA THR A 38 2.83 -0.19 12.44
C THR A 38 4.34 -0.07 12.65
N GLU A 39 5.04 -1.20 12.70
CA GLU A 39 6.50 -1.25 12.78
C GLU A 39 7.05 -2.45 11.99
N LEU A 40 8.23 -2.28 11.41
CA LEU A 40 8.99 -3.38 10.84
C LEU A 40 10.48 -3.14 11.09
N HIS A 41 11.08 -3.97 11.94
CA HIS A 41 12.48 -3.84 12.32
C HIS A 41 13.35 -4.78 11.50
N ALA A 42 14.34 -4.22 10.78
CA ALA A 42 15.30 -4.96 9.95
C ALA A 42 16.76 -4.56 10.26
N PRO A 43 17.73 -5.50 10.16
CA PRO A 43 19.14 -5.23 10.43
C PRO A 43 19.82 -4.53 9.25
N ASP A 44 20.74 -3.61 9.55
CA ASP A 44 21.71 -3.10 8.56
C ASP A 44 22.94 -4.00 8.43
N ARG A 45 23.94 -3.57 7.64
CA ARG A 45 25.19 -4.32 7.39
C ARG A 45 26.05 -4.58 8.62
N THR A 46 25.80 -3.85 9.71
CA THR A 46 26.48 -4.02 11.00
C THR A 46 25.64 -4.85 11.99
N GLY A 47 24.40 -5.19 11.62
CA GLY A 47 23.44 -5.89 12.46
C GLY A 47 22.59 -4.97 13.33
N GLU A 48 22.68 -3.65 13.18
CA GLU A 48 21.83 -2.71 13.93
C GLU A 48 20.41 -2.73 13.38
N MET A 49 19.44 -2.93 14.28
CA MET A 49 18.02 -2.97 13.93
C MET A 49 17.46 -1.55 13.87
N ALA A 50 16.71 -1.25 12.81
CA ALA A 50 15.90 -0.04 12.74
C ALA A 50 14.49 -0.39 12.27
N ASP A 51 13.51 0.36 12.78
CA ASP A 51 12.15 0.34 12.26
C ASP A 51 12.10 1.10 10.94
N ILE A 52 11.82 0.40 9.84
CA ILE A 52 11.92 0.90 8.46
C ILE A 52 10.56 1.26 7.85
N VAL A 53 9.51 1.42 8.65
CA VAL A 53 8.19 1.89 8.17
C VAL A 53 7.72 3.12 8.93
N LEU A 54 7.06 4.05 8.24
CA LEU A 54 6.39 5.18 8.91
C LEU A 54 5.13 4.71 9.65
N GLY A 55 4.72 5.47 10.65
CA GLY A 55 3.54 5.17 11.46
C GLY A 55 3.47 6.07 12.71
N PHE A 56 2.54 5.73 13.60
CA PHE A 56 2.30 6.39 14.89
C PHE A 56 2.39 5.42 16.07
N ASP A 57 2.62 5.97 17.26
CA ASP A 57 2.73 5.22 18.51
C ASP A 57 1.37 4.85 19.15
N ASP A 58 0.27 5.49 18.72
CA ASP A 58 -1.05 5.35 19.33
C ASP A 58 -2.21 5.35 18.31
N VAL A 59 -3.37 4.81 18.72
CA VAL A 59 -4.58 4.70 17.89
C VAL A 59 -5.15 6.06 17.47
N ALA A 60 -5.14 7.05 18.38
CA ALA A 60 -5.78 8.33 18.13
C ALA A 60 -5.10 9.08 16.97
N SER A 61 -3.77 8.97 16.89
CA SER A 61 -2.98 9.52 15.77
C SER A 61 -3.31 8.85 14.42
N TYR A 62 -3.58 7.54 14.38
CA TYR A 62 -4.06 6.88 13.16
C TYR A 62 -5.49 7.33 12.77
N VAL A 63 -6.36 7.58 13.75
CA VAL A 63 -7.74 8.04 13.49
C VAL A 63 -7.75 9.49 12.97
N ALA A 64 -6.90 10.34 13.52
CA ALA A 64 -6.87 11.78 13.25
C ALA A 64 -6.19 12.17 11.93
N THR A 65 -5.60 11.23 11.19
CA THR A 65 -4.85 11.52 9.97
C THR A 65 -5.27 10.65 8.79
N ASP A 66 -5.20 11.23 7.60
CA ASP A 66 -5.57 10.57 6.33
C ASP A 66 -4.32 10.03 5.61
N THR A 67 -3.29 9.64 6.38
CA THR A 67 -1.99 9.20 5.84
C THR A 67 -2.00 7.76 5.34
N TYR A 68 -3.00 6.97 5.75
CA TYR A 68 -3.12 5.54 5.49
C TYR A 68 -1.92 4.69 5.94
N PHE A 69 -1.04 5.19 6.80
CA PHE A 69 0.18 4.50 7.21
C PHE A 69 -0.08 3.03 7.60
N GLY A 70 0.48 2.14 6.78
CA GLY A 70 0.49 0.70 6.96
C GLY A 70 -0.84 -0.01 6.77
N ALA A 71 -1.91 0.68 6.38
CA ALA A 71 -3.27 0.12 6.35
C ALA A 71 -3.53 -0.81 5.18
N THR A 72 -4.53 -1.67 5.35
CA THR A 72 -5.23 -2.28 4.24
C THR A 72 -6.38 -1.36 3.82
N CYS A 73 -6.24 -0.70 2.67
CA CYS A 73 -7.25 0.21 2.11
C CYS A 73 -8.16 -0.51 1.11
N GLY A 74 -9.43 -0.12 1.06
CA GLY A 74 -10.42 -0.68 0.15
C GLY A 74 -11.85 -0.35 0.57
N ARG A 75 -12.89 -0.75 -0.19
CA ARG A 75 -12.88 -1.81 -1.22
C ARG A 75 -12.09 -1.51 -2.48
N TYR A 76 -11.93 -0.24 -2.85
CA TYR A 76 -11.12 0.15 -3.99
C TYR A 76 -9.99 1.08 -3.55
N GLY A 77 -8.75 0.61 -3.67
CA GLY A 77 -7.53 1.38 -3.48
C GLY A 77 -7.31 2.32 -4.66
N ASN A 78 -6.67 3.46 -4.37
CA ASN A 78 -6.50 4.57 -5.31
C ASN A 78 -7.85 5.22 -5.69
N ARG A 79 -7.87 5.98 -6.78
CA ARG A 79 -8.95 6.90 -7.15
C ARG A 79 -9.95 6.25 -8.12
N ILE A 80 -11.22 6.66 -7.98
CA ILE A 80 -12.28 6.51 -8.99
C ILE A 80 -12.82 7.90 -9.32
N ARG A 81 -12.79 8.26 -10.60
CA ARG A 81 -13.24 9.58 -11.08
C ARG A 81 -14.70 9.81 -10.75
N ASP A 82 -15.01 10.99 -10.20
CA ASP A 82 -16.36 11.39 -9.76
C ASP A 82 -17.01 10.44 -8.74
N GLY A 83 -16.24 9.48 -8.20
CA GLY A 83 -16.76 8.34 -7.45
C GLY A 83 -17.81 7.53 -8.22
N ARG A 84 -17.77 7.50 -9.55
CA ARG A 84 -18.77 6.83 -10.38
C ARG A 84 -18.17 5.69 -11.17
N PHE A 85 -18.93 4.61 -11.28
CA PHE A 85 -18.64 3.51 -12.19
C PHE A 85 -19.94 2.83 -12.63
N SER A 86 -19.84 1.97 -13.64
CA SER A 86 -20.96 1.10 -14.06
C SER A 86 -20.58 -0.37 -13.93
N LEU A 87 -21.52 -1.18 -13.48
CA LEU A 87 -21.37 -2.63 -13.38
C LEU A 87 -22.65 -3.29 -13.90
N ASP A 88 -22.52 -4.20 -14.87
CA ASP A 88 -23.65 -4.87 -15.54
C ASP A 88 -24.72 -3.90 -16.09
N GLY A 89 -24.30 -2.70 -16.51
CA GLY A 89 -25.17 -1.65 -17.04
C GLY A 89 -25.89 -0.81 -15.98
N GLU A 90 -25.70 -1.08 -14.69
CA GLU A 90 -26.17 -0.27 -13.58
C GLU A 90 -25.09 0.74 -13.16
N ALA A 91 -25.49 1.99 -12.91
CA ALA A 91 -24.59 3.05 -12.48
C ALA A 91 -24.56 3.15 -10.94
N PHE A 92 -23.36 3.24 -10.37
CA PHE A 92 -23.14 3.36 -8.94
C PHE A 92 -22.47 4.69 -8.60
N GLN A 93 -22.86 5.26 -7.46
CA GLN A 93 -22.21 6.43 -6.86
C GLN A 93 -21.59 6.01 -5.54
N LEU A 94 -20.26 6.14 -5.46
CA LEU A 94 -19.48 5.97 -4.25
C LEU A 94 -19.43 7.28 -3.46
N SER A 95 -19.02 7.18 -2.20
CA SER A 95 -18.72 8.37 -1.40
C SER A 95 -17.62 9.23 -2.04
N LEU A 96 -17.65 10.53 -1.79
CA LEU A 96 -16.64 11.46 -2.28
C LEU A 96 -15.85 11.96 -1.07
N ASN A 97 -14.63 11.49 -0.93
CA ASN A 97 -13.74 11.81 0.20
C ASN A 97 -12.49 12.59 -0.23
N GLU A 98 -12.30 12.81 -1.53
CA GLU A 98 -11.21 13.64 -2.05
C GLU A 98 -11.74 14.57 -3.14
N GLY A 99 -12.21 15.76 -2.74
CA GLY A 99 -12.84 16.71 -3.65
C GLY A 99 -14.09 16.10 -4.30
N ALA A 100 -14.08 15.98 -5.63
CA ALA A 100 -15.14 15.34 -6.40
C ALA A 100 -14.96 13.82 -6.58
N ASN A 101 -13.86 13.25 -6.11
CA ASN A 101 -13.45 11.88 -6.41
C ASN A 101 -13.58 10.96 -5.19
N HIS A 102 -13.53 9.65 -5.47
CA HIS A 102 -13.49 8.61 -4.46
C HIS A 102 -12.05 8.08 -4.33
N LEU A 103 -11.52 7.97 -3.11
CA LEU A 103 -10.16 7.53 -2.83
C LEU A 103 -10.15 6.45 -1.74
N HIS A 104 -9.38 5.37 -1.98
CA HIS A 104 -9.02 4.35 -0.97
C HIS A 104 -10.19 3.67 -0.25
N GLY A 105 -11.37 3.64 -0.88
CA GLY A 105 -12.56 2.98 -0.34
C GLY A 105 -13.53 3.93 0.35
N GLY A 106 -13.22 5.22 0.44
CA GLY A 106 -14.16 6.25 0.86
C GLY A 106 -13.92 6.80 2.25
N ILE A 107 -15.00 7.27 2.89
CA ILE A 107 -14.95 8.01 4.17
C ILE A 107 -14.58 7.06 5.31
N ALA A 108 -15.21 5.88 5.36
CA ALA A 108 -15.01 4.83 6.35
C ALA A 108 -14.59 3.50 5.70
N GLY A 109 -13.56 3.56 4.85
CA GLY A 109 -12.98 2.41 4.18
C GLY A 109 -12.41 1.36 5.14
N PHE A 110 -11.89 0.28 4.56
CA PHE A 110 -11.31 -0.85 5.29
C PHE A 110 -10.17 -0.46 6.25
N ASP A 111 -9.47 0.62 5.94
CA ASP A 111 -8.38 1.18 6.75
C ASP A 111 -8.87 1.78 8.08
N ARG A 112 -10.15 2.12 8.18
CA ARG A 112 -10.78 2.72 9.36
C ARG A 112 -11.62 1.76 10.20
N LYS A 113 -11.68 0.48 9.84
CA LYS A 113 -12.39 -0.54 10.62
C LYS A 113 -11.48 -1.10 11.71
N ASN A 114 -12.04 -1.51 12.84
CA ASN A 114 -11.36 -2.40 13.78
C ASN A 114 -11.66 -3.86 13.37
N TRP A 115 -10.64 -4.60 12.95
CA TRP A 115 -10.81 -5.94 12.37
C TRP A 115 -10.78 -7.02 13.44
N ASP A 116 -11.49 -8.12 13.19
CA ASP A 116 -11.27 -9.37 13.93
C ASP A 116 -9.88 -9.92 13.60
N ALA A 117 -9.28 -10.67 14.53
CA ALA A 117 -7.95 -11.26 14.35
C ALA A 117 -7.87 -12.70 14.84
N ALA A 118 -7.18 -13.54 14.05
CA ALA A 118 -6.84 -14.92 14.38
C ALA A 118 -5.32 -15.13 14.24
N VAL A 119 -4.74 -15.86 15.18
CA VAL A 119 -3.29 -16.16 15.23
C VAL A 119 -3.05 -17.62 14.90
N ASP A 120 -2.10 -17.88 14.01
CA ASP A 120 -1.54 -19.21 13.77
C ASP A 120 -0.04 -19.18 14.10
N GLU A 121 0.30 -19.66 15.30
CA GLU A 121 1.68 -19.71 15.79
C GLU A 121 2.55 -20.71 15.00
N ALA A 122 1.96 -21.77 14.45
CA ALA A 122 2.70 -22.81 13.75
C ALA A 122 3.31 -22.28 12.45
N THR A 123 2.61 -21.36 11.78
CA THR A 123 3.08 -20.71 10.54
C THR A 123 3.59 -19.29 10.76
N ASN A 124 3.56 -18.78 11.99
CA ASN A 124 3.91 -17.41 12.35
C ASN A 124 3.07 -16.38 11.55
N THR A 125 1.75 -16.59 11.55
CA THR A 125 0.77 -15.82 10.78
C THR A 125 -0.27 -15.16 11.68
N VAL A 126 -0.65 -13.91 11.36
CA VAL A 126 -1.86 -13.26 11.90
C VAL A 126 -2.78 -12.96 10.74
N THR A 127 -4.05 -13.37 10.85
CA THR A 127 -5.09 -13.08 9.85
C THR A 127 -6.12 -12.14 10.45
N PHE A 128 -6.30 -11.00 9.79
CA PHE A 128 -7.36 -10.05 10.10
C PHE A 128 -8.57 -10.34 9.21
N SER A 129 -9.79 -10.13 9.71
CA SER A 129 -11.01 -10.20 8.89
C SER A 129 -11.98 -9.07 9.21
N ALA A 130 -12.62 -8.55 8.16
CA ALA A 130 -13.65 -7.51 8.27
C ALA A 130 -14.73 -7.72 7.21
N VAL A 131 -15.93 -7.26 7.54
CA VAL A 131 -17.09 -7.28 6.64
C VAL A 131 -17.40 -5.86 6.19
N SER A 132 -17.65 -5.72 4.90
CA SER A 132 -18.24 -4.55 4.30
C SER A 132 -19.64 -4.94 3.77
N PRO A 133 -20.74 -4.50 4.39
CA PRO A 133 -22.08 -4.86 3.96
C PRO A 133 -22.46 -4.22 2.63
N HIS A 134 -23.46 -4.78 1.94
CA HIS A 134 -24.03 -4.16 0.75
C HIS A 134 -24.44 -2.70 0.99
N GLY A 135 -23.98 -1.81 0.10
CA GLY A 135 -24.27 -0.38 0.14
C GLY A 135 -23.28 0.44 0.98
N GLU A 136 -22.37 -0.20 1.72
CA GLU A 136 -21.31 0.53 2.42
C GLU A 136 -20.46 1.32 1.41
N GLU A 137 -20.28 2.61 1.67
CA GLU A 137 -19.56 3.57 0.82
C GLU A 137 -20.09 3.65 -0.64
N GLY A 138 -21.29 3.10 -0.90
CA GLY A 138 -21.93 3.05 -2.23
C GLY A 138 -21.68 1.76 -3.02
N TYR A 139 -20.92 0.81 -2.49
CA TYR A 139 -20.57 -0.42 -3.23
C TYR A 139 -21.70 -1.48 -3.22
N PRO A 140 -21.98 -2.15 -4.36
CA PRO A 140 -22.89 -3.30 -4.38
C PRO A 140 -22.26 -4.52 -3.70
N GLY A 141 -23.10 -5.45 -3.22
CA GLY A 141 -22.66 -6.70 -2.57
C GLY A 141 -22.07 -6.53 -1.17
N THR A 142 -22.23 -7.54 -0.33
CA THR A 142 -21.45 -7.72 0.88
C THR A 142 -20.09 -8.30 0.50
N VAL A 143 -19.00 -7.77 1.06
CA VAL A 143 -17.64 -8.31 0.91
C VAL A 143 -17.14 -8.76 2.28
N ASN A 144 -16.72 -10.02 2.37
CA ASN A 144 -15.92 -10.51 3.48
C ASN A 144 -14.46 -10.45 3.03
N LEU A 145 -13.66 -9.59 3.65
CA LEU A 145 -12.26 -9.39 3.32
C LEU A 145 -11.39 -9.91 4.47
N SER A 146 -10.30 -10.60 4.13
CA SER A 146 -9.27 -11.01 5.07
C SER A 146 -7.89 -10.55 4.60
N ALA A 147 -7.04 -10.11 5.53
CA ALA A 147 -5.64 -9.78 5.29
C ALA A 147 -4.76 -10.64 6.22
N SER A 148 -4.01 -11.57 5.64
CA SER A 148 -3.08 -12.44 6.36
C SER A 148 -1.66 -11.93 6.23
N TYR A 149 -0.96 -11.80 7.37
CA TYR A 149 0.45 -11.41 7.45
C TYR A 149 1.25 -12.58 8.03
N ARG A 150 2.21 -13.09 7.27
CA ARG A 150 3.12 -14.16 7.67
C ARG A 150 4.55 -13.66 7.66
N LEU A 151 5.28 -13.92 8.75
CA LEU A 151 6.69 -13.60 8.84
C LEU A 151 7.53 -14.88 8.81
N THR A 152 8.28 -15.10 7.74
CA THR A 152 9.03 -16.34 7.50
C THR A 152 10.47 -16.27 8.03
N ASP A 153 11.09 -17.43 8.23
CA ASP A 153 12.49 -17.53 8.67
C ASP A 153 13.53 -17.19 7.58
N ASP A 154 13.11 -17.02 6.32
CA ASP A 154 13.97 -16.51 5.24
C ASP A 154 13.81 -15.00 5.01
N ASN A 155 13.41 -14.27 6.07
CA ASN A 155 13.25 -12.82 6.12
C ASN A 155 12.23 -12.27 5.13
N ARG A 156 11.07 -12.93 5.01
CA ARG A 156 9.95 -12.40 4.21
C ARG A 156 8.78 -12.00 5.09
N LEU A 157 8.22 -10.83 4.80
CA LEU A 157 6.84 -10.49 5.15
C LEU A 157 5.96 -10.84 3.97
N GLU A 158 5.15 -11.88 4.11
CA GLU A 158 4.14 -12.25 3.12
C GLU A 158 2.78 -11.70 3.54
N ILE A 159 2.07 -11.11 2.59
CA ILE A 159 0.76 -10.50 2.80
C ILE A 159 -0.19 -11.10 1.77
N ALA A 160 -1.31 -11.64 2.22
CA ALA A 160 -2.35 -12.17 1.35
C ALA A 160 -3.69 -11.50 1.70
N ILE A 161 -4.25 -10.78 0.74
CA ILE A 161 -5.56 -10.14 0.87
C ILE A 161 -6.56 -10.93 0.02
N ARG A 162 -7.57 -11.49 0.68
CA ARG A 162 -8.59 -12.33 0.05
C ARG A 162 -9.99 -11.83 0.31
N GLY A 163 -10.83 -11.87 -0.71
CA GLY A 163 -12.19 -11.37 -0.66
C GLY A 163 -13.19 -12.31 -1.31
N MET A 164 -14.38 -12.41 -0.72
CA MET A 164 -15.54 -13.08 -1.32
C MET A 164 -16.74 -12.16 -1.21
N THR A 165 -17.64 -12.26 -2.20
CA THR A 165 -18.84 -11.45 -2.25
C THR A 165 -20.11 -12.25 -2.51
N ASP A 166 -21.25 -11.72 -2.06
CA ASP A 166 -22.58 -12.28 -2.30
C ASP A 166 -23.26 -11.74 -3.57
N ARG A 167 -22.71 -10.71 -4.21
CA ARG A 167 -23.17 -10.12 -5.47
C ARG A 167 -21.99 -9.58 -6.28
N PRO A 168 -22.10 -9.43 -7.61
CA PRO A 168 -21.07 -8.75 -8.38
C PRO A 168 -20.71 -7.39 -7.77
N THR A 169 -19.42 -7.12 -7.63
CA THR A 169 -18.88 -5.86 -7.10
C THR A 169 -17.50 -5.58 -7.68
N ILE A 170 -16.91 -4.43 -7.35
CA ILE A 170 -15.51 -4.11 -7.63
C ILE A 170 -14.67 -4.25 -6.36
N LEU A 171 -13.48 -4.83 -6.47
CA LEU A 171 -12.56 -5.01 -5.34
C LEU A 171 -11.11 -4.86 -5.82
N ASN A 172 -10.39 -3.94 -5.20
CA ASN A 172 -8.98 -3.64 -5.45
C ASN A 172 -8.33 -3.19 -4.14
N ALA A 173 -8.04 -4.11 -3.23
CA ALA A 173 -7.47 -3.74 -1.93
C ALA A 173 -5.95 -3.54 -2.01
N VAL A 174 -5.45 -2.51 -1.32
CA VAL A 174 -4.02 -2.16 -1.28
C VAL A 174 -3.46 -2.14 0.14
N HIS A 175 -2.17 -2.42 0.28
CA HIS A 175 -1.45 -2.28 1.54
C HIS A 175 -0.56 -1.04 1.49
N HIS A 176 -0.87 -0.03 2.30
CA HIS A 176 -0.38 1.34 2.17
C HIS A 176 0.79 1.64 3.14
N THR A 177 1.77 0.73 3.21
CA THR A 177 2.99 0.95 4.00
C THR A 177 3.90 1.96 3.33
N TYR A 178 4.42 2.91 4.13
CA TYR A 178 5.49 3.81 3.72
C TYR A 178 6.80 3.28 4.27
N TRP A 179 7.74 3.02 3.37
CA TRP A 179 9.06 2.50 3.65
C TRP A 179 10.08 3.63 3.78
N ASN A 180 11.01 3.44 4.70
CA ASN A 180 12.27 4.16 4.73
C ASN A 180 13.37 3.22 5.25
N LEU A 181 14.19 2.67 4.34
CA LEU A 181 15.19 1.65 4.69
C LEU A 181 16.33 2.15 5.60
N ALA A 182 16.55 3.46 5.67
CA ALA A 182 17.48 4.06 6.62
C ALA A 182 16.87 4.18 8.04
N GLY A 183 15.56 3.92 8.18
CA GLY A 183 14.79 4.03 9.42
C GLY A 183 13.73 5.12 9.32
N HIS A 184 12.59 4.94 10.01
CA HIS A 184 11.41 5.79 9.90
C HIS A 184 11.67 7.27 10.24
N GLY A 185 12.65 7.54 11.10
CA GLY A 185 13.05 8.88 11.49
C GLY A 185 14.31 9.40 10.80
N SER A 186 14.80 8.72 9.76
CA SER A 186 16.05 9.08 9.08
C SER A 186 15.92 10.27 8.11
N GLY A 187 14.68 10.63 7.74
CA GLY A 187 14.41 11.75 6.83
C GLY A 187 14.25 11.30 5.38
N ASP A 188 14.87 12.02 4.46
CA ASP A 188 14.60 11.95 3.01
C ASP A 188 15.02 10.61 2.38
N VAL A 189 14.14 10.00 1.60
CA VAL A 189 14.36 8.70 0.93
C VAL A 189 14.96 8.79 -0.46
N ARG A 190 15.15 10.00 -1.02
CA ARG A 190 15.49 10.19 -2.43
C ARG A 190 16.84 9.61 -2.86
N ASP A 191 17.75 9.39 -1.92
CA ASP A 191 19.06 8.77 -2.18
C ASP A 191 19.00 7.23 -2.22
N GLN A 192 17.88 6.62 -1.82
CA GLN A 192 17.69 5.17 -1.95
C GLN A 192 17.55 4.78 -3.42
N VAL A 193 18.11 3.63 -3.79
CA VAL A 193 18.26 3.20 -5.18
C VAL A 193 17.16 2.20 -5.53
N LEU A 194 16.34 2.54 -6.51
CA LEU A 194 15.16 1.80 -6.95
C LEU A 194 15.38 1.12 -8.30
N VAL A 195 14.81 -0.08 -8.41
CA VAL A 195 14.48 -0.76 -9.68
C VAL A 195 13.00 -1.13 -9.66
N LEU A 196 12.26 -0.84 -10.74
CA LEU A 196 10.88 -1.29 -10.96
C LEU A 196 10.82 -2.21 -12.18
N ASN A 197 10.14 -3.34 -12.03
CA ASN A 197 9.95 -4.32 -13.09
C ASN A 197 8.76 -3.96 -13.98
N SER A 198 8.89 -2.85 -14.72
CA SER A 198 7.85 -2.30 -15.58
C SER A 198 8.44 -1.64 -16.82
N ASP A 199 7.74 -1.73 -17.94
CA ASP A 199 8.02 -0.97 -19.17
C ASP A 199 7.04 0.18 -19.40
N PHE A 200 5.97 0.27 -18.61
CA PHE A 200 4.88 1.23 -18.82
C PHE A 200 4.35 1.84 -17.51
N TYR A 201 3.67 2.96 -17.61
CA TYR A 201 2.97 3.62 -16.50
C TYR A 201 1.67 4.26 -16.99
N THR A 202 0.79 4.60 -16.05
CA THR A 202 -0.45 5.32 -16.32
C THR A 202 -0.27 6.80 -15.94
N PRO A 203 -0.25 7.74 -16.91
CA PRO A 203 -0.18 9.16 -16.63
C PRO A 203 -1.46 9.66 -15.96
N ILE A 204 -1.37 10.81 -15.29
CA ILE A 204 -2.46 11.40 -14.51
C ILE A 204 -2.79 12.82 -14.98
N ASP A 205 -3.99 13.28 -14.67
CA ASP A 205 -4.39 14.67 -14.87
C ASP A 205 -4.06 15.54 -13.64
N ALA A 206 -4.53 16.79 -13.65
CA ALA A 206 -4.29 17.76 -12.57
C ALA A 206 -4.97 17.39 -11.23
N GLU A 207 -5.94 16.47 -11.25
CA GLU A 207 -6.62 15.92 -10.07
C GLU A 207 -6.02 14.57 -9.65
N LEU A 208 -4.88 14.17 -10.25
CA LEU A 208 -4.19 12.90 -10.03
C LEU A 208 -5.00 11.67 -10.46
N LEU A 209 -5.99 11.86 -11.33
CA LEU A 209 -6.76 10.77 -11.91
C LEU A 209 -6.07 10.27 -13.17
N THR A 210 -6.04 8.95 -13.37
CA THR A 210 -5.48 8.39 -14.61
C THR A 210 -6.23 8.92 -15.84
N THR A 211 -5.50 9.15 -16.93
CA THR A 211 -6.08 9.57 -18.21
C THR A 211 -6.66 8.40 -19.01
N GLY A 212 -6.35 7.17 -18.60
CA GLY A 212 -6.62 5.93 -19.35
C GLY A 212 -5.52 5.52 -20.32
N GLU A 213 -4.51 6.38 -20.55
CA GLU A 213 -3.36 6.05 -21.37
C GLU A 213 -2.40 5.08 -20.66
N VAL A 214 -1.60 4.38 -21.45
CA VAL A 214 -0.51 3.52 -20.97
C VAL A 214 0.73 3.90 -21.78
N LEU A 215 1.67 4.59 -21.13
CA LEU A 215 2.84 5.18 -21.78
C LEU A 215 4.11 4.40 -21.41
N ALA A 216 5.06 4.33 -22.34
CA ALA A 216 6.34 3.69 -22.09
C ALA A 216 7.17 4.51 -21.09
N VAL A 217 7.86 3.84 -20.17
CA VAL A 217 8.77 4.51 -19.24
C VAL A 217 10.09 4.91 -19.91
N ALA A 218 10.51 4.19 -20.95
CA ALA A 218 11.83 4.33 -21.58
C ALA A 218 12.10 5.77 -22.04
N GLY A 219 13.23 6.33 -21.60
CA GLY A 219 13.63 7.70 -21.95
C GLY A 219 12.86 8.81 -21.23
N THR A 220 12.12 8.48 -20.17
CA THR A 220 11.39 9.43 -19.33
C THR A 220 11.89 9.37 -17.87
N PRO A 221 11.55 10.35 -17.00
CA PRO A 221 11.82 10.28 -15.57
C PRO A 221 11.28 9.02 -14.88
N PHE A 222 10.23 8.40 -15.44
CA PHE A 222 9.60 7.18 -14.94
C PHE A 222 10.41 5.90 -15.18
N ASP A 223 11.54 5.99 -15.90
CA ASP A 223 12.39 4.85 -16.20
C ASP A 223 13.21 4.41 -14.97
N PHE A 224 12.68 3.43 -14.25
CA PHE A 224 13.37 2.69 -13.19
C PHE A 224 13.73 1.26 -13.62
N SER A 225 13.87 0.99 -14.93
CA SER A 225 14.24 -0.34 -15.44
C SER A 225 15.65 -0.76 -15.03
N ASN A 226 16.50 0.23 -14.69
CA ASN A 226 17.85 0.05 -14.15
C ASN A 226 17.97 0.76 -12.79
N PRO A 227 18.91 0.33 -11.91
CA PRO A 227 19.09 0.94 -10.60
C PRO A 227 19.34 2.45 -10.69
N LYS A 228 18.47 3.24 -10.05
CA LYS A 228 18.53 4.70 -10.06
C LYS A 228 18.09 5.26 -8.70
N PRO A 229 18.76 6.28 -8.14
CA PRO A 229 18.24 6.98 -6.97
C PRO A 229 16.81 7.47 -7.21
N ILE A 230 15.92 7.30 -6.23
CA ILE A 230 14.52 7.73 -6.33
C ILE A 230 14.43 9.21 -6.74
N GLY A 231 15.31 10.06 -6.20
CA GLY A 231 15.33 11.49 -6.48
C GLY A 231 15.95 11.92 -7.80
N ALA A 232 16.60 11.02 -8.55
CA ALA A 232 17.49 11.42 -9.66
C ALA A 232 16.80 12.29 -10.72
N ASP A 233 15.57 11.93 -11.11
CA ASP A 233 14.80 12.62 -12.15
C ASP A 233 13.51 13.26 -11.62
N ILE A 234 13.34 13.34 -10.29
CA ILE A 234 12.07 13.70 -9.65
C ILE A 234 11.60 15.12 -10.03
N ASP A 235 12.54 16.03 -10.27
CA ASP A 235 12.25 17.41 -10.66
C ASP A 235 11.87 17.55 -12.15
N ALA A 236 12.24 16.58 -12.99
CA ALA A 236 11.92 16.57 -14.42
C ALA A 236 10.48 16.09 -14.71
N LEU A 237 9.74 15.64 -13.70
CA LEU A 237 8.34 15.21 -13.83
C LEU A 237 7.42 16.32 -14.33
N ALA A 238 7.69 17.58 -13.96
CA ALA A 238 6.89 18.71 -14.39
C ALA A 238 7.00 18.98 -15.90
N ASP A 239 8.08 18.54 -16.54
CA ASP A 239 8.41 18.86 -17.94
C ASP A 239 7.85 17.84 -18.94
N VAL A 240 7.42 16.65 -18.49
CA VAL A 240 6.98 15.55 -19.36
C VAL A 240 5.48 15.52 -19.64
N GLY A 241 4.71 16.46 -19.08
CA GLY A 241 3.30 16.68 -19.46
C GLY A 241 2.34 15.55 -19.08
N THR A 242 2.69 14.70 -18.12
CA THR A 242 1.93 13.48 -17.75
C THR A 242 1.22 13.59 -16.40
N GLY A 243 1.03 14.83 -15.92
CA GLY A 243 0.62 15.13 -14.56
C GLY A 243 1.75 14.94 -13.55
N HIS A 244 1.66 15.66 -12.44
CA HIS A 244 2.57 15.50 -11.30
C HIS A 244 1.90 16.02 -10.03
N LEU A 245 2.42 15.57 -8.88
CA LEU A 245 1.97 16.06 -7.59
C LEU A 245 2.28 17.55 -7.42
N VAL A 246 1.32 18.32 -6.92
CA VAL A 246 1.61 19.68 -6.43
C VAL A 246 2.54 19.55 -5.23
N GLY A 247 3.78 20.02 -5.36
CA GLY A 247 4.85 19.80 -4.37
C GLY A 247 5.91 18.78 -4.81
N GLY A 248 5.74 18.15 -5.97
CA GLY A 248 6.72 17.25 -6.59
C GLY A 248 6.69 15.83 -6.04
N GLY A 249 7.42 14.94 -6.70
CA GLY A 249 7.44 13.52 -6.39
C GLY A 249 6.60 12.67 -7.33
N TYR A 250 6.83 11.36 -7.25
CA TYR A 250 6.01 10.39 -7.96
C TYR A 250 4.75 10.13 -7.14
N ASP A 251 3.60 10.10 -7.83
CA ASP A 251 2.35 9.50 -7.36
C ASP A 251 1.66 8.82 -8.56
N HIS A 252 2.30 7.78 -9.10
CA HIS A 252 1.85 7.14 -10.34
C HIS A 252 1.81 5.62 -10.21
N ASN A 253 1.00 4.99 -11.06
CA ASN A 253 0.94 3.54 -11.19
C ASN A 253 1.85 3.07 -12.33
N TRP A 254 2.79 2.17 -12.02
CA TRP A 254 3.58 1.43 -13.00
C TRP A 254 2.87 0.13 -13.37
N CYS A 255 2.88 -0.20 -14.66
CA CYS A 255 2.27 -1.41 -15.21
C CYS A 255 3.28 -2.57 -15.22
N LEU A 256 3.22 -3.43 -14.21
CA LEU A 256 4.20 -4.50 -13.99
C LEU A 256 4.20 -5.54 -15.12
N LYS A 257 5.40 -5.98 -15.50
CA LYS A 257 5.58 -7.06 -16.49
C LYS A 257 5.04 -8.39 -15.97
N GLY A 258 4.46 -9.22 -16.84
CA GLY A 258 3.97 -10.56 -16.52
C GLY A 258 2.45 -10.69 -16.53
N ASP A 259 1.94 -11.92 -16.39
CA ASP A 259 0.53 -12.29 -16.56
C ASP A 259 -0.34 -12.18 -15.30
N GLY A 260 0.26 -12.05 -14.11
CA GLY A 260 -0.47 -11.86 -12.86
C GLY A 260 -0.85 -13.13 -12.09
N GLU A 261 -0.56 -14.32 -12.62
CA GLU A 261 -0.99 -15.58 -11.98
C GLU A 261 -0.07 -16.02 -10.82
N ALA A 262 1.20 -15.65 -10.89
CA ALA A 262 2.23 -15.98 -9.91
C ALA A 262 2.89 -14.72 -9.32
N LEU A 263 3.47 -14.89 -8.13
CA LEU A 263 4.35 -13.88 -7.54
C LEU A 263 5.53 -13.62 -8.48
N ARG A 264 5.71 -12.35 -8.85
CA ARG A 264 6.82 -11.88 -9.67
C ARG A 264 7.40 -10.61 -9.11
N LEU A 265 8.66 -10.34 -9.43
CA LEU A 265 9.35 -9.14 -8.98
C LEU A 265 8.54 -7.89 -9.40
N CYS A 266 8.27 -7.04 -8.43
CA CYS A 266 7.64 -5.73 -8.60
C CYS A 266 8.71 -4.64 -8.50
N ALA A 267 9.40 -4.61 -7.35
CA ALA A 267 10.38 -3.58 -7.03
C ALA A 267 11.56 -4.19 -6.26
N ARG A 268 12.73 -3.59 -6.43
CA ARG A 268 13.90 -3.77 -5.56
C ARG A 268 14.40 -2.40 -5.14
N VAL A 269 14.60 -2.20 -3.84
CA VAL A 269 15.17 -0.96 -3.29
C VAL A 269 16.30 -1.27 -2.33
N VAL A 270 17.33 -0.45 -2.36
CA VAL A 270 18.46 -0.49 -1.43
C VAL A 270 18.72 0.92 -0.89
N ASP A 271 18.93 1.04 0.42
CA ASP A 271 19.58 2.21 0.99
C ASP A 271 21.10 2.01 0.99
N PRO A 272 21.88 2.77 0.20
CA PRO A 272 23.33 2.60 0.15
C PRO A 272 24.03 2.86 1.49
N ALA A 273 23.44 3.70 2.36
CA ALA A 273 24.06 4.09 3.62
C ALA A 273 24.05 2.95 4.65
N SER A 274 22.89 2.36 4.92
CA SER A 274 22.75 1.22 5.84
C SER A 274 23.06 -0.13 5.19
N GLY A 275 22.87 -0.24 3.87
CA GLY A 275 22.90 -1.52 3.15
C GLY A 275 21.60 -2.31 3.30
N ARG A 276 20.57 -1.81 4.01
CA ARG A 276 19.26 -2.46 4.03
C ARG A 276 18.63 -2.42 2.65
N GLY A 277 17.96 -3.49 2.28
CA GLY A 277 17.18 -3.54 1.05
C GLY A 277 15.95 -4.42 1.15
N LEU A 278 15.01 -4.20 0.23
CA LEU A 278 13.84 -5.03 0.06
C LEU A 278 13.60 -5.41 -1.41
N GLU A 279 13.09 -6.63 -1.61
CA GLU A 279 12.52 -7.09 -2.89
C GLU A 279 11.03 -7.37 -2.67
N LEU A 280 10.18 -6.60 -3.35
CA LEU A 280 8.74 -6.83 -3.36
C LEU A 280 8.36 -7.69 -4.56
N HIS A 281 7.64 -8.78 -4.30
CA HIS A 281 6.99 -9.59 -5.32
C HIS A 281 5.48 -9.54 -5.15
N THR A 282 4.73 -9.56 -6.25
CA THR A 282 3.25 -9.47 -6.22
C THR A 282 2.58 -10.29 -7.33
N THR A 283 1.30 -10.58 -7.14
CA THR A 283 0.40 -11.08 -8.20
C THR A 283 -0.28 -9.95 -8.96
N GLU A 284 -0.34 -8.73 -8.42
CA GLU A 284 -1.07 -7.62 -9.04
C GLU A 284 -0.40 -7.10 -10.32
N PRO A 285 -1.16 -6.56 -11.29
CA PRO A 285 -0.64 -6.05 -12.55
C PRO A 285 0.00 -4.67 -12.44
N GLY A 286 -0.26 -3.92 -11.37
CA GLY A 286 0.26 -2.58 -11.16
C GLY A 286 0.87 -2.37 -9.78
N VAL A 287 1.62 -1.28 -9.66
CA VAL A 287 2.09 -0.77 -8.37
C VAL A 287 2.00 0.75 -8.37
N GLN A 288 1.28 1.32 -7.40
CA GLN A 288 1.41 2.74 -7.08
C GLN A 288 2.76 2.95 -6.40
N PHE A 289 3.58 3.82 -6.97
CA PHE A 289 4.78 4.31 -6.33
C PHE A 289 4.56 5.78 -5.97
N TYR A 290 4.34 6.02 -4.68
CA TYR A 290 4.15 7.35 -4.12
C TYR A 290 5.32 7.71 -3.20
N THR A 291 5.97 8.85 -3.45
CA THR A 291 7.16 9.27 -2.67
C THR A 291 6.84 10.12 -1.45
N GLY A 292 5.60 10.15 -0.94
CA GLY A 292 5.29 10.94 0.26
C GLY A 292 5.37 12.45 0.03
N GLY A 293 5.00 12.93 -1.16
CA GLY A 293 5.10 14.34 -1.55
C GLY A 293 4.16 15.29 -0.79
N TYR A 294 3.06 14.80 -0.20
CA TYR A 294 2.14 15.54 0.67
C TYR A 294 2.52 15.53 2.14
N LEU A 295 3.49 14.70 2.54
CA LEU A 295 3.98 14.71 3.91
C LEU A 295 4.63 16.07 4.22
N ASN A 296 4.48 16.53 5.45
CA ASN A 296 5.01 17.80 5.92
C ASN A 296 5.25 17.73 7.43
N GLU A 297 5.99 18.70 7.97
CA GLU A 297 6.42 18.74 9.35
C GLU A 297 5.29 18.72 10.41
N THR A 298 4.02 18.89 10.00
CA THR A 298 2.87 18.75 10.90
C THR A 298 2.46 17.29 11.14
N VAL A 299 2.92 16.35 10.31
CA VAL A 299 2.71 14.91 10.51
C VAL A 299 3.73 14.41 11.53
N ILE A 300 3.34 14.40 12.81
CA ILE A 300 4.18 13.92 13.90
C ILE A 300 4.00 12.41 14.07
N GLY A 301 5.01 11.65 13.65
CA GLY A 301 5.05 10.19 13.72
C GLY A 301 5.60 9.63 15.03
N LYS A 302 5.94 8.34 14.97
CA LYS A 302 6.60 7.60 16.06
C LYS A 302 7.77 8.37 16.67
N SER A 303 7.92 8.23 17.99
CA SER A 303 8.97 8.88 18.78
C SER A 303 8.99 10.41 18.59
N ASN A 304 7.82 11.02 18.36
CA ASN A 304 7.65 12.45 18.13
C ASN A 304 8.49 12.99 16.96
N THR A 305 8.66 12.19 15.92
CA THR A 305 9.47 12.54 14.73
C THR A 305 8.60 13.19 13.66
N PRO A 306 8.91 14.41 13.18
CA PRO A 306 8.22 14.99 12.04
C PRO A 306 8.52 14.21 10.76
N TYR A 307 7.48 13.77 10.06
CA TYR A 307 7.59 13.17 8.73
C TYR A 307 7.40 14.23 7.66
N CYS A 308 8.50 14.84 7.25
CA CYS A 308 8.52 15.85 6.19
C CYS A 308 8.29 15.23 4.79
N ARG A 309 8.18 16.09 3.78
CA ARG A 309 8.11 15.68 2.38
C ARG A 309 9.27 14.71 2.05
N PHE A 310 8.93 13.60 1.39
CA PHE A 310 9.86 12.54 1.03
C PHE A 310 10.44 11.74 2.22
N ALA A 311 9.80 11.77 3.40
CA ALA A 311 10.23 10.95 4.55
C ALA A 311 10.03 9.43 4.36
N GLY A 312 9.21 9.03 3.39
CA GLY A 312 8.93 7.63 3.07
C GLY A 312 8.29 7.47 1.70
N TYR A 313 8.33 6.26 1.14
CA TYR A 313 7.68 5.92 -0.13
C TYR A 313 6.80 4.67 -0.01
N THR A 314 5.77 4.55 -0.85
CA THR A 314 4.87 3.39 -0.87
C THR A 314 5.12 2.49 -2.08
N PHE A 315 4.79 1.21 -1.94
CA PHE A 315 4.59 0.30 -3.06
C PHE A 315 3.23 -0.39 -2.88
N GLU A 316 2.19 0.25 -3.39
CA GLU A 316 0.84 -0.29 -3.29
C GLU A 316 0.56 -1.13 -4.53
N THR A 317 0.79 -2.44 -4.43
CA THR A 317 0.49 -3.33 -5.56
C THR A 317 -1.01 -3.45 -5.72
N GLN A 318 -1.50 -3.32 -6.96
CA GLN A 318 -2.92 -3.09 -7.23
C GLN A 318 -3.30 -3.39 -8.70
N LYS A 319 -4.60 -3.45 -8.97
CA LYS A 319 -5.14 -3.16 -10.30
C LYS A 319 -5.00 -1.67 -10.59
N PHE A 320 -5.01 -1.28 -11.87
CA PHE A 320 -4.77 0.11 -12.24
C PHE A 320 -5.84 1.06 -11.65
N PRO A 321 -5.48 2.30 -11.29
CA PRO A 321 -6.45 3.30 -10.85
C PRO A 321 -7.60 3.46 -11.83
N ASP A 322 -8.81 3.73 -11.32
CA ASP A 322 -10.02 3.98 -12.11
C ASP A 322 -10.39 2.90 -13.16
N THR A 323 -9.84 1.68 -13.07
CA THR A 323 -10.13 0.53 -13.95
C THR A 323 -11.62 0.36 -14.29
N PRO A 324 -12.59 0.50 -13.36
CA PRO A 324 -14.01 0.35 -13.70
C PRO A 324 -14.50 1.26 -14.83
N ASN A 325 -13.79 2.36 -15.11
CA ASN A 325 -14.08 3.32 -16.17
C ASN A 325 -13.20 3.15 -17.42
N PHE A 326 -12.26 2.20 -17.42
CA PHE A 326 -11.34 1.93 -18.53
C PHE A 326 -11.34 0.43 -18.90
N ALA A 327 -12.17 0.04 -19.87
CA ALA A 327 -12.39 -1.36 -20.22
C ALA A 327 -11.14 -2.13 -20.71
N HIS A 328 -10.09 -1.44 -21.15
CA HIS A 328 -8.82 -2.05 -21.56
C HIS A 328 -7.84 -2.28 -20.40
N PHE A 329 -8.15 -1.80 -19.19
CA PHE A 329 -7.36 -2.07 -17.99
C PHE A 329 -7.72 -3.44 -17.37
N PRO A 330 -6.80 -4.03 -16.58
CA PRO A 330 -7.09 -5.28 -15.86
C PRO A 330 -8.30 -5.11 -14.93
N SER A 331 -9.31 -5.97 -15.08
CA SER A 331 -10.58 -5.89 -14.36
C SER A 331 -10.43 -6.01 -12.83
N THR A 332 -11.31 -5.29 -12.12
CA THR A 332 -11.49 -5.34 -10.66
C THR A 332 -12.81 -5.98 -10.24
N THR A 333 -13.61 -6.45 -11.20
CA THR A 333 -14.90 -7.10 -10.91
C THR A 333 -14.69 -8.45 -10.23
N VAL A 334 -15.47 -8.72 -9.19
CA VAL A 334 -15.52 -10.01 -8.50
C VAL A 334 -16.97 -10.47 -8.42
N SER A 335 -17.24 -11.69 -8.86
CA SER A 335 -18.57 -12.30 -8.88
C SER A 335 -18.77 -13.30 -7.72
N PRO A 336 -20.02 -13.63 -7.35
CA PRO A 336 -20.29 -14.68 -6.38
C PRO A 336 -19.68 -16.02 -6.81
N GLY A 337 -18.98 -16.68 -5.89
CA GLY A 337 -18.27 -17.93 -6.15
C GLY A 337 -16.82 -17.75 -6.61
N GLU A 338 -16.40 -16.53 -6.97
CA GLU A 338 -15.01 -16.19 -7.22
C GLU A 338 -14.32 -15.76 -5.91
N VAL A 339 -13.00 -15.95 -5.87
CA VAL A 339 -12.16 -15.49 -4.77
C VAL A 339 -11.23 -14.41 -5.32
N TYR A 340 -11.34 -13.21 -4.79
CA TYR A 340 -10.31 -12.19 -4.93
C TYR A 340 -9.06 -12.65 -4.17
N ASP A 341 -7.89 -12.67 -4.82
CA ASP A 341 -6.63 -13.10 -4.22
C ASP A 341 -5.47 -12.20 -4.68
N HIS A 342 -5.10 -11.26 -3.80
CA HIS A 342 -3.95 -10.38 -3.97
C HIS A 342 -2.85 -10.84 -3.00
N ARG A 343 -1.70 -11.25 -3.54
CA ARG A 343 -0.56 -11.74 -2.75
C ARG A 343 0.67 -10.86 -2.95
N MET A 344 1.37 -10.59 -1.86
CA MET A 344 2.66 -9.90 -1.82
C MET A 344 3.68 -10.72 -1.03
N SER A 345 4.96 -10.64 -1.41
CA SER A 345 6.08 -11.16 -0.64
C SER A 345 7.20 -10.13 -0.63
N VAL A 346 7.46 -9.54 0.54
CA VAL A 346 8.52 -8.56 0.76
C VAL A 346 9.68 -9.27 1.42
N ARG A 347 10.77 -9.48 0.68
CA ARG A 347 11.99 -10.08 1.21
C ARG A 347 12.95 -8.98 1.65
N PHE A 348 13.44 -9.05 2.88
CA PHE A 348 14.45 -8.14 3.40
C PHE A 348 15.84 -8.77 3.31
N PHE A 349 16.81 -7.95 2.95
CA PHE A 349 18.21 -8.35 2.82
C PHE A 349 19.13 -7.19 3.19
N THR A 350 20.43 -7.48 3.21
CA THR A 350 21.48 -6.53 3.53
C THR A 350 22.64 -6.69 2.55
N GLU A 351 23.23 -5.58 2.09
CA GLU A 351 24.41 -5.49 1.21
C GLU A 351 25.68 -4.96 1.89
#